data_AF-A0A953MUL2-F1
#
_entry.id   AF-A0A953MUL2-F1
#
_cell.length_a   1.000
_cell.length_b   1.000
_cell.length_c   1.000
_cell.angle_alpha   90.00
_cell.angle_beta   90.00
_cell.angle_gamma   90.00
#
_symmetry.space_group_name_H-M   'P 1'
#
loop_
_entity.id
_entity.type
_entity.pdbx_description
1 polymer ?
#
loop_
_entity_poly.entity_id
_entity_poly.type
_entity_poly.pdbx_seq_one_letter_code
_entity_poly.pdbx_strand_id
1 'polypeptide(L)'
;MAFLAVLTAPVAHAQSTTTPPQEHTRILFVMDGSNSMNAFWGNEPRINAARRVLLESLIPLEHLENVELALRVYGHQTKIEPGKQDCDDTKLEVPFGPNNAQAIRDKMNSVQCLGTTPIARSLEKAAGDFPDNKSRNVIILITDGIEACDEDPCAVSRALQAKGIILKPFVIGIGIEEANKFSLKCVGNYYDAGTPETFDRVLRVVIEQALRSTTTQLLLLTDGSQPTETDVPVTFYDQRTGEDRYDFVHTMNLRGVPDTLSIDPVFTYRIVAHTVPPSVKENVVIEAGRHNVVALVAGQGTLELKIEGAVTAELPVACIVRKQGESTTLNAQPMNTSQLYRTGTYDLEVLTLPRLSIPNVVIRQSAVTPVSIPKSGVLNVIANVPGPGAIFQAVGNELVWVVDLDRRLARNQFKLLPGNYRVVYRPGGAKETAFSIVKDVTVTSGRAINIEL
;
A
#
# COMPACT_ATOMS: atom_id res chain seq x y z
N MET A 1 3.28 -22.09 -72.38
CA MET A 1 3.66 -21.72 -71.00
C MET A 1 2.43 -21.85 -70.12
N ALA A 2 2.29 -22.98 -69.40
CA ALA A 2 1.21 -23.18 -68.44
C ALA A 2 1.80 -22.97 -67.04
N PHE A 3 1.32 -21.95 -66.32
CA PHE A 3 1.73 -21.66 -64.95
C PHE A 3 0.91 -22.53 -63.99
N LEU A 4 1.59 -23.37 -63.23
CA LEU A 4 1.04 -24.20 -62.17
C LEU A 4 0.99 -23.36 -60.88
N ALA A 5 -0.21 -22.94 -60.46
CA ALA A 5 -0.41 -22.21 -59.20
C ALA A 5 -0.50 -23.20 -58.04
N VAL A 6 0.49 -23.19 -57.15
CA VAL A 6 0.50 -23.96 -55.90
C VAL A 6 -0.22 -23.14 -54.83
N LEU A 7 -1.41 -23.59 -54.41
CA LEU A 7 -2.09 -23.09 -53.22
C LEU A 7 -1.44 -23.70 -51.97
N THR A 8 -0.83 -22.87 -51.12
CA THR A 8 -0.42 -23.25 -49.77
C THR A 8 -1.51 -22.82 -48.78
N ALA A 9 -2.11 -23.79 -48.08
CA ALA A 9 -3.05 -23.54 -46.99
C ALA A 9 -2.29 -23.16 -45.70
N PRO A 10 -2.74 -22.16 -44.93
CA PRO A 10 -2.12 -21.84 -43.65
C PRO A 10 -2.50 -22.89 -42.60
N VAL A 11 -1.49 -23.49 -41.97
CA VAL A 11 -1.65 -24.39 -40.83
C VAL A 11 -2.00 -23.54 -39.61
N ALA A 12 -3.26 -23.56 -39.20
CA ALA A 12 -3.72 -22.96 -37.95
C ALA A 12 -3.05 -23.68 -36.77
N HIS A 13 -2.15 -22.98 -36.08
CA HIS A 13 -1.63 -23.44 -34.79
C HIS A 13 -2.69 -23.18 -33.73
N ALA A 14 -3.35 -24.26 -33.27
CA ALA A 14 -4.17 -24.23 -32.09
C ALA A 14 -3.31 -23.83 -30.89
N GLN A 15 -3.60 -22.67 -30.29
CA GLN A 15 -2.96 -22.26 -29.04
C GLN A 15 -3.49 -23.15 -27.92
N SER A 16 -2.61 -24.00 -27.38
CA SER A 16 -2.84 -24.74 -26.14
C SER A 16 -3.09 -23.72 -25.03
N THR A 17 -4.33 -23.65 -24.54
CA THR A 17 -4.65 -22.95 -23.29
C THR A 17 -3.98 -23.70 -22.14
N THR A 18 -2.78 -23.28 -21.74
CA THR A 18 -2.20 -23.70 -20.47
C THR A 18 -3.05 -23.09 -19.36
N THR A 19 -3.92 -23.91 -18.78
CA THR A 19 -4.53 -23.65 -17.48
C THR A 19 -3.40 -23.27 -16.52
N PRO A 20 -3.48 -22.15 -15.78
CA PRO A 20 -2.46 -21.81 -14.81
C PRO A 20 -2.29 -23.00 -13.84
N PRO A 21 -1.05 -23.36 -13.46
CA PRO A 21 -0.82 -24.51 -12.60
C PRO A 21 -1.66 -24.37 -11.34
N GLN A 22 -2.47 -25.38 -11.03
CA GLN A 22 -3.24 -25.43 -9.80
C GLN A 22 -2.26 -25.35 -8.64
N GLU A 23 -2.33 -24.28 -7.86
CA GLU A 23 -1.45 -24.04 -6.73
C GLU A 23 -1.62 -25.20 -5.72
N HIS A 24 -0.54 -25.94 -5.50
CA HIS A 24 -0.50 -27.05 -4.57
C HIS A 24 -0.65 -26.50 -3.14
N THR A 25 -1.63 -26.98 -2.38
CA THR A 25 -1.97 -26.46 -1.05
C THR A 25 -1.64 -27.50 0.02
N ARG A 26 -0.92 -27.08 1.06
CA ARG A 26 -0.58 -27.93 2.21
C ARG A 26 -1.30 -27.44 3.45
N ILE A 27 -2.12 -28.30 4.06
CA ILE A 27 -2.85 -27.98 5.28
C ILE A 27 -2.27 -28.81 6.44
N LEU A 28 -1.66 -28.13 7.40
CA LEU A 28 -1.23 -28.71 8.67
C LEU A 28 -2.28 -28.40 9.73
N PHE A 29 -2.97 -29.43 10.20
CA PHE A 29 -3.81 -29.33 11.39
C PHE A 29 -2.91 -29.37 12.63
N VAL A 30 -3.01 -28.34 13.46
CA VAL A 30 -2.36 -28.29 14.78
C VAL A 30 -3.45 -28.41 15.83
N MET A 31 -3.52 -29.57 16.46
CA MET A 31 -4.62 -29.95 17.33
C MET A 31 -4.22 -29.91 18.80
N ASP A 32 -5.07 -29.28 19.60
CA ASP A 32 -4.98 -29.28 21.06
C ASP A 32 -5.43 -30.61 21.65
N GLY A 33 -4.48 -31.33 22.24
CA GLY A 33 -4.69 -32.53 23.03
C GLY A 33 -4.34 -32.31 24.49
N SER A 34 -4.34 -31.07 25.00
CA SER A 34 -4.05 -30.78 26.40
C SER A 34 -5.20 -31.18 27.34
N ASN A 35 -4.95 -31.21 28.65
CA ASN A 35 -5.95 -31.62 29.64
C ASN A 35 -7.19 -30.69 29.69
N SER A 36 -7.08 -29.43 29.30
CA SER A 36 -8.22 -28.48 29.26
C SER A 36 -9.30 -28.92 28.28
N MET A 37 -8.93 -29.63 27.22
CA MET A 37 -9.85 -30.18 26.21
C MET A 37 -10.76 -31.31 26.73
N ASN A 38 -10.52 -31.82 27.96
CA ASN A 38 -11.46 -32.70 28.66
C ASN A 38 -12.67 -31.97 29.24
N ALA A 39 -12.63 -30.63 29.33
CA ALA A 39 -13.76 -29.84 29.81
C ALA A 39 -14.99 -30.04 28.92
N PHE A 40 -16.17 -30.00 29.53
CA PHE A 40 -17.43 -30.11 28.80
C PHE A 40 -17.77 -28.81 28.07
N TRP A 41 -18.31 -28.97 26.87
CA TRP A 41 -18.89 -27.91 26.08
C TRP A 41 -20.25 -28.35 25.53
N GLY A 42 -21.32 -27.77 26.07
CA GLY A 42 -22.65 -28.34 25.93
C GLY A 42 -22.75 -29.71 26.62
N ASN A 43 -23.07 -30.75 25.84
CA ASN A 43 -23.31 -32.10 26.36
C ASN A 43 -22.14 -33.08 26.11
N GLU A 44 -21.04 -32.63 25.51
CA GLU A 44 -19.86 -33.46 25.24
C GLU A 44 -18.54 -32.76 25.64
N PRO A 45 -17.46 -33.51 25.90
CA PRO A 45 -16.12 -32.92 26.04
C PRO A 45 -15.68 -32.14 24.79
N ARG A 46 -14.94 -31.04 24.97
CA ARG A 46 -14.40 -30.21 23.86
C ARG A 46 -13.61 -31.04 22.84
N ILE A 47 -12.80 -31.99 23.31
CA ILE A 47 -12.05 -32.92 22.45
C ILE A 47 -12.95 -33.75 21.53
N ASN A 48 -14.16 -34.11 21.96
CA ASN A 48 -15.07 -34.89 21.13
C ASN A 48 -15.65 -34.05 20.00
N ALA A 49 -16.05 -32.80 20.29
CA ALA A 49 -16.48 -31.85 19.28
C ALA A 49 -15.36 -31.54 18.28
N ALA A 50 -14.15 -31.26 18.80
CA ALA A 50 -12.95 -31.01 18.00
C ALA A 50 -12.58 -32.19 17.10
N ARG A 51 -12.59 -33.41 17.65
CA ARG A 51 -12.34 -34.65 16.90
C ARG A 51 -13.38 -34.81 15.80
N ARG A 52 -14.68 -34.79 16.13
CA ARG A 52 -15.76 -34.98 15.15
C ARG A 52 -15.63 -34.02 13.97
N VAL A 53 -15.44 -32.75 14.25
CA VAL A 53 -15.36 -31.72 13.21
C VAL A 53 -14.07 -31.80 12.41
N LEU A 54 -12.92 -32.09 13.03
CA LEU A 54 -11.70 -32.40 12.27
C LEU A 54 -11.94 -33.58 11.31
N LEU A 55 -12.53 -34.69 11.78
CA LEU A 55 -12.80 -35.86 10.95
C LEU A 55 -13.78 -35.57 9.81
N GLU A 56 -14.87 -34.84 10.09
CA GLU A 56 -15.84 -34.41 9.07
C GLU A 56 -15.21 -33.49 8.03
N SER A 57 -14.24 -32.67 8.44
CA SER A 57 -13.53 -31.75 7.58
C SER A 57 -12.54 -32.42 6.63
N LEU A 58 -12.06 -33.63 6.95
CA LEU A 58 -11.19 -34.42 6.07
C LEU A 58 -11.95 -34.98 4.86
N ILE A 59 -13.26 -35.24 4.99
CA ILE A 59 -14.09 -35.86 3.95
C ILE A 59 -14.02 -35.11 2.61
N PRO A 60 -14.28 -33.78 2.54
CA PRO A 60 -14.17 -33.04 1.28
C PRO A 60 -12.72 -32.89 0.78
N LEU A 61 -11.72 -33.08 1.64
CA LEU A 61 -10.30 -32.91 1.30
C LEU A 61 -9.66 -34.18 0.73
N GLU A 62 -10.20 -35.35 1.07
CA GLU A 62 -9.65 -36.67 0.74
C GLU A 62 -9.54 -36.95 -0.77
N HIS A 63 -10.32 -36.24 -1.59
CA HIS A 63 -10.37 -36.44 -3.05
C HIS A 63 -9.75 -35.29 -3.84
N LEU A 64 -9.09 -34.32 -3.18
CA LEU A 64 -8.46 -33.19 -3.85
C LEU A 64 -7.01 -33.53 -4.22
N GLU A 65 -6.73 -33.70 -5.51
CA GLU A 65 -5.42 -34.09 -6.03
C GLU A 65 -4.30 -33.08 -5.74
N ASN A 66 -4.64 -31.82 -5.46
CA ASN A 66 -3.69 -30.72 -5.20
C ASN A 66 -3.59 -30.32 -3.73
N VAL A 67 -4.03 -31.19 -2.81
CA VAL A 67 -4.02 -30.92 -1.36
C VAL A 67 -3.25 -32.02 -0.61
N GLU A 68 -2.25 -31.61 0.18
CA GLU A 68 -1.58 -32.49 1.14
C GLU A 68 -1.98 -32.13 2.57
N LEU A 69 -2.22 -33.14 3.40
CA LEU A 69 -2.66 -32.99 4.78
C LEU A 69 -1.62 -33.53 5.75
N ALA A 70 -1.47 -32.86 6.89
CA ALA A 70 -0.65 -33.31 8.00
C ALA A 70 -1.33 -33.02 9.34
N LEU A 71 -0.91 -33.72 10.39
CA LEU A 71 -1.43 -33.54 11.75
C LEU A 71 -0.28 -33.45 12.75
N ARG A 72 -0.22 -32.31 13.43
CA ARG A 72 0.54 -32.11 14.67
C ARG A 72 -0.43 -32.05 15.84
N VAL A 73 -0.08 -32.72 16.94
CA VAL A 73 -0.85 -32.69 18.19
C VAL A 73 0.09 -32.24 19.30
N TYR A 74 -0.44 -31.46 20.25
CA TYR A 74 0.30 -31.03 21.42
C TYR A 74 -0.47 -31.31 22.71
N GLY A 75 0.27 -31.43 23.83
CA GLY A 75 -0.29 -31.71 25.14
C GLY A 75 -0.84 -33.13 25.32
N HIS A 76 -0.62 -34.04 24.37
CA HIS A 76 -1.21 -35.39 24.37
C HIS A 76 -0.22 -36.49 24.78
N GLN A 77 1.06 -36.18 25.03
CA GLN A 77 2.08 -37.19 25.32
C GLN A 77 2.37 -37.30 26.82
N THR A 78 2.43 -36.18 27.52
CA THR A 78 2.86 -36.13 28.92
C THR A 78 1.69 -35.75 29.82
N LYS A 79 1.41 -36.57 30.84
CA LYS A 79 0.36 -36.27 31.81
C LYS A 79 0.75 -35.08 32.68
N ILE A 80 -0.17 -34.13 32.86
CA ILE A 80 0.04 -32.97 33.73
C ILE A 80 0.18 -33.41 35.19
N GLU A 81 1.26 -32.96 35.84
CA GLU A 81 1.52 -33.14 37.27
C GLU A 81 1.74 -31.77 37.94
N PRO A 82 1.32 -31.58 39.21
CA PRO A 82 1.54 -30.32 39.92
C PRO A 82 3.02 -29.93 39.92
N GLY A 83 3.33 -28.74 39.40
CA GLY A 83 4.70 -28.21 39.32
C GLY A 83 5.57 -28.78 38.20
N LYS A 84 5.02 -29.63 37.31
CA LYS A 84 5.73 -30.12 36.11
C LYS A 84 4.88 -29.86 34.87
N GLN A 85 5.26 -28.83 34.12
CA GLN A 85 4.70 -28.51 32.81
C GLN A 85 5.69 -28.98 31.74
N ASP A 86 5.20 -29.79 30.80
CA ASP A 86 5.98 -30.18 29.63
C ASP A 86 5.63 -29.23 28.47
N CYS A 87 6.41 -28.16 28.36
CA CYS A 87 6.23 -27.14 27.32
C CYS A 87 6.82 -27.56 25.96
N ASP A 88 7.41 -28.75 25.87
CA ASP A 88 7.92 -29.34 24.64
C ASP A 88 7.02 -30.44 24.07
N ASP A 89 5.90 -30.77 24.76
CA ASP A 89 4.89 -31.76 24.37
C ASP A 89 4.13 -31.32 23.11
N THR A 90 4.77 -31.53 21.95
CA THR A 90 4.22 -31.25 20.64
C THR A 90 4.90 -32.12 19.58
N LYS A 91 4.10 -32.83 18.78
CA LYS A 91 4.60 -33.83 17.85
C LYS A 91 3.84 -33.84 16.54
N LEU A 92 4.58 -33.91 15.43
CA LEU A 92 4.04 -34.25 14.11
C LEU A 92 3.68 -35.74 14.12
N GLU A 93 2.40 -36.04 14.30
CA GLU A 93 1.92 -37.42 14.39
C GLU A 93 1.63 -38.02 13.01
N VAL A 94 1.23 -37.17 12.05
CA VAL A 94 1.09 -37.55 10.66
C VAL A 94 1.82 -36.52 9.80
N PRO A 95 2.99 -36.86 9.22
CA PRO A 95 3.72 -35.96 8.31
C PRO A 95 2.99 -35.85 6.97
N PHE A 96 3.27 -34.80 6.19
CA PHE A 96 2.68 -34.61 4.85
C PHE A 96 2.91 -35.83 3.94
N GLY A 97 1.86 -36.22 3.23
CA GLY A 97 1.85 -37.37 2.35
C GLY A 97 0.51 -37.56 1.65
N PRO A 98 0.48 -38.39 0.58
CA PRO A 98 -0.74 -38.66 -0.16
C PRO A 98 -1.74 -39.45 0.69
N ASN A 99 -3.04 -39.19 0.52
CA ASN A 99 -4.13 -39.92 1.17
C ASN A 99 -4.05 -39.99 2.71
N ASN A 100 -3.48 -38.97 3.33
CA ASN A 100 -3.31 -38.91 4.79
C ASN A 100 -4.61 -38.78 5.59
N ALA A 101 -5.75 -38.53 4.95
CA ALA A 101 -7.04 -38.42 5.63
C ALA A 101 -7.29 -39.61 6.56
N GLN A 102 -7.06 -40.85 6.11
CA GLN A 102 -7.27 -42.03 6.94
C GLN A 102 -6.27 -42.13 8.11
N ALA A 103 -4.98 -41.84 7.88
CA ALA A 103 -3.97 -41.85 8.94
C ALA A 103 -4.26 -40.81 10.03
N ILE A 104 -4.74 -39.63 9.63
CA ILE A 104 -5.19 -38.58 10.55
C ILE A 104 -6.40 -39.08 11.35
N ARG A 105 -7.38 -39.74 10.71
CA ARG A 105 -8.55 -40.31 11.40
C ARG A 105 -8.14 -41.33 12.46
N ASP A 106 -7.30 -42.29 12.11
CA ASP A 106 -6.84 -43.34 13.01
C ASP A 106 -6.06 -42.77 14.19
N LYS A 107 -5.16 -41.80 13.92
CA LYS A 107 -4.40 -41.13 14.97
C LYS A 107 -5.32 -40.37 15.92
N MET A 108 -6.23 -39.54 15.40
CA MET A 108 -7.11 -38.73 16.22
C MET A 108 -8.05 -39.54 17.12
N ASN A 109 -8.45 -40.74 16.69
CA ASN A 109 -9.22 -41.66 17.52
C ASN A 109 -8.43 -42.20 18.72
N SER A 110 -7.10 -42.24 18.64
CA SER A 110 -6.21 -42.68 19.73
C SER A 110 -5.75 -41.56 20.67
N VAL A 111 -5.90 -40.29 20.28
CA VAL A 111 -5.43 -39.14 21.07
C VAL A 111 -6.21 -39.02 22.38
N GLN A 112 -5.46 -38.89 23.48
CA GLN A 112 -5.96 -38.61 24.82
C GLN A 112 -5.50 -37.23 25.28
N CYS A 113 -6.36 -36.57 26.07
CA CYS A 113 -6.10 -35.24 26.59
C CYS A 113 -5.38 -35.30 27.94
N LEU A 114 -4.06 -35.11 27.97
CA LEU A 114 -3.24 -35.46 29.14
C LEU A 114 -2.49 -34.28 29.78
N GLY A 115 -1.97 -33.37 28.97
CA GLY A 115 -0.84 -32.51 29.30
C GLY A 115 -1.13 -31.02 29.30
N THR A 116 -0.06 -30.23 29.12
CA THR A 116 -0.07 -28.75 29.12
C THR A 116 -0.34 -28.21 27.70
N THR A 117 -0.56 -26.90 27.56
CA THR A 117 -0.97 -26.22 26.33
C THR A 117 0.17 -25.35 25.75
N PRO A 118 1.19 -25.92 25.06
CA PRO A 118 2.32 -25.16 24.46
C PRO A 118 2.01 -24.69 23.02
N ILE A 119 1.21 -23.62 22.86
CA ILE A 119 0.74 -23.16 21.53
C ILE A 119 1.89 -22.57 20.72
N ALA A 120 2.64 -21.63 21.30
CA ALA A 120 3.74 -20.93 20.64
C ALA A 120 4.82 -21.91 20.15
N ARG A 121 5.28 -22.81 21.02
CA ARG A 121 6.23 -23.88 20.67
C ARG A 121 5.70 -24.80 19.57
N SER A 122 4.42 -25.14 19.62
CA SER A 122 3.78 -25.97 18.59
C SER A 122 3.73 -25.29 17.24
N LEU A 123 3.41 -24.00 17.21
CA LEU A 123 3.39 -23.18 16.00
C LEU A 123 4.81 -22.96 15.43
N GLU A 124 5.81 -22.80 16.30
CA GLU A 124 7.20 -22.69 15.91
C GLU A 124 7.68 -23.98 15.22
N LYS A 125 7.43 -25.15 15.84
CA LYS A 125 7.79 -26.45 15.25
C LYS A 125 6.96 -26.74 13.98
N ALA A 126 5.69 -26.34 13.94
CA ALA A 126 4.82 -26.46 12.78
C ALA A 126 5.39 -25.74 11.54
N ALA A 127 6.10 -24.63 11.72
CA ALA A 127 6.78 -23.94 10.63
C ALA A 127 7.79 -24.83 9.88
N GLY A 128 8.44 -25.76 10.60
CA GLY A 128 9.43 -26.68 10.06
C GLY A 128 8.86 -27.99 9.51
N ASP A 129 7.55 -28.25 9.70
CA ASP A 129 6.91 -29.48 9.20
C ASP A 129 6.58 -29.39 7.71
N PHE A 130 6.54 -28.18 7.13
CA PHE A 130 6.31 -27.99 5.70
C PHE A 130 7.56 -28.38 4.89
N PRO A 131 7.44 -29.23 3.85
CA PRO A 131 8.59 -29.67 3.06
C PRO A 131 9.33 -28.55 2.32
N ASP A 132 8.59 -27.54 1.86
CA ASP A 132 9.10 -26.37 1.14
C ASP A 132 8.13 -25.19 1.25
N ASN A 133 8.53 -24.04 0.72
CA ASN A 133 7.74 -22.80 0.63
C ASN A 133 7.18 -22.52 -0.78
N LYS A 134 7.15 -23.53 -1.66
CA LYS A 134 6.67 -23.40 -3.05
C LYS A 134 5.18 -23.67 -3.17
N SER A 135 4.61 -24.32 -2.15
CA SER A 135 3.17 -24.58 -2.02
C SER A 135 2.51 -23.53 -1.12
N ARG A 136 1.20 -23.40 -1.23
CA ARG A 136 0.41 -22.59 -0.30
C ARG A 136 0.31 -23.33 1.04
N ASN A 137 1.12 -22.92 2.00
CA ASN A 137 1.22 -23.56 3.31
C ASN A 137 0.25 -22.91 4.31
N VAL A 138 -0.66 -23.71 4.87
CA VAL A 138 -1.69 -23.28 5.81
C VAL A 138 -1.60 -24.08 7.10
N ILE A 139 -1.60 -23.41 8.24
CA ILE A 139 -1.79 -24.00 9.55
C ILE A 139 -3.22 -23.71 10.00
N ILE A 140 -3.98 -24.76 10.35
CA ILE A 140 -5.27 -24.63 11.04
C ILE A 140 -5.05 -25.07 12.48
N LEU A 141 -4.99 -24.09 13.40
CA LEU A 141 -4.84 -24.33 14.83
C LEU A 141 -6.22 -24.55 15.46
N ILE A 142 -6.44 -25.70 16.09
CA ILE A 142 -7.68 -26.02 16.80
C ILE A 142 -7.35 -26.11 18.28
N THR A 143 -7.88 -25.20 19.11
CA THR A 143 -7.51 -25.08 20.53
C THR A 143 -8.65 -24.53 21.38
N ASP A 144 -8.58 -24.69 22.71
CA ASP A 144 -9.40 -23.90 23.63
C ASP A 144 -8.66 -22.67 24.21
N GLY A 145 -7.36 -22.56 23.91
CA GLY A 145 -6.67 -21.35 23.49
C GLY A 145 -5.95 -20.52 24.57
N ILE A 146 -5.79 -21.02 25.78
CA ILE A 146 -4.93 -20.36 26.77
C ILE A 146 -3.54 -20.99 26.72
N GLU A 147 -2.56 -20.24 26.21
CA GLU A 147 -1.14 -20.60 26.31
C GLU A 147 -0.75 -20.79 27.77
N ALA A 148 -0.12 -21.92 28.08
CA ALA A 148 0.24 -22.29 29.45
C ALA A 148 1.75 -22.26 29.73
N CYS A 149 2.57 -21.85 28.75
CA CYS A 149 4.02 -22.04 28.72
C CYS A 149 4.88 -20.76 28.59
N ASP A 150 4.38 -19.60 29.06
CA ASP A 150 5.11 -18.30 29.13
C ASP A 150 5.74 -17.78 27.81
N GLU A 151 5.45 -18.41 26.67
CA GLU A 151 5.86 -17.95 25.34
C GLU A 151 4.83 -16.98 24.73
N ASP A 152 5.22 -16.29 23.65
CA ASP A 152 4.36 -15.32 22.95
C ASP A 152 3.87 -15.86 21.58
N PRO A 153 2.62 -16.38 21.50
CA PRO A 153 2.01 -16.80 20.24
C PRO A 153 1.94 -15.68 19.18
N CYS A 154 1.88 -14.40 19.57
CA CYS A 154 1.84 -13.28 18.64
C CYS A 154 3.17 -13.12 17.89
N ALA A 155 4.29 -13.29 18.59
CA ALA A 155 5.61 -13.24 17.98
C ALA A 155 5.80 -14.37 16.98
N VAL A 156 5.37 -15.58 17.33
CA VAL A 156 5.44 -16.76 16.44
C VAL A 156 4.54 -16.59 15.22
N SER A 157 3.32 -16.08 15.40
CA SER A 157 2.40 -15.77 14.28
C SER A 157 3.04 -14.84 13.25
N ARG A 158 3.66 -13.73 13.71
CA ARG A 158 4.38 -12.80 12.81
C ARG A 158 5.53 -13.48 12.08
N ALA A 159 6.28 -14.36 12.76
CA ALA A 159 7.36 -15.11 12.15
C ALA A 159 6.88 -16.12 11.08
N LEU A 160 5.72 -16.76 11.30
CA LEU A 160 5.07 -17.64 10.31
C LEU A 160 4.64 -16.85 9.07
N GLN A 161 4.00 -15.70 9.27
CA GLN A 161 3.55 -14.83 8.18
C GLN A 161 4.74 -14.31 7.35
N ALA A 162 5.84 -13.93 7.99
CA ALA A 162 7.07 -13.54 7.30
C ALA A 162 7.66 -14.67 6.42
N LYS A 163 7.36 -15.93 6.73
CA LYS A 163 7.74 -17.11 5.92
C LYS A 163 6.69 -17.48 4.86
N GLY A 164 5.63 -16.70 4.70
CA GLY A 164 4.52 -16.97 3.79
C GLY A 164 3.59 -18.11 4.26
N ILE A 165 3.62 -18.47 5.54
CA ILE A 165 2.75 -19.50 6.11
C ILE A 165 1.50 -18.84 6.67
N ILE A 166 0.33 -19.29 6.20
CA ILE A 166 -0.97 -18.74 6.59
C ILE A 166 -1.43 -19.45 7.86
N LEU A 167 -1.59 -18.70 8.95
CA LEU A 167 -2.13 -19.23 10.20
C LEU A 167 -3.62 -18.89 10.35
N LYS A 168 -4.45 -19.91 10.59
CA LYS A 168 -5.89 -19.79 10.85
C LYS A 168 -6.20 -20.36 12.24
N PRO A 169 -6.29 -19.52 13.29
CA PRO A 169 -6.67 -19.98 14.62
C PRO A 169 -8.18 -20.25 14.70
N PHE A 170 -8.52 -21.40 15.26
CA PHE A 170 -9.87 -21.90 15.46
C PHE A 170 -10.04 -22.27 16.93
N VAL A 171 -10.91 -21.55 17.64
CA VAL A 171 -10.94 -21.61 19.10
C VAL A 171 -12.28 -22.12 19.61
N ILE A 172 -12.24 -23.10 20.52
CA ILE A 172 -13.40 -23.85 20.99
C ILE A 172 -13.87 -23.34 22.35
N GLY A 173 -15.18 -23.04 22.45
CA GLY A 173 -15.87 -22.98 23.74
C GLY A 173 -15.52 -21.76 24.60
N ILE A 174 -15.18 -20.63 23.98
CA ILE A 174 -15.00 -19.34 24.65
C ILE A 174 -16.24 -18.51 24.36
N GLY A 175 -17.01 -18.13 25.37
CA GLY A 175 -18.10 -17.18 25.16
C GLY A 175 -17.58 -15.82 24.69
N ILE A 176 -18.38 -15.11 23.88
CA ILE A 176 -18.09 -13.78 23.31
C ILE A 176 -17.63 -12.74 24.38
N GLU A 177 -18.01 -12.91 25.65
CA GLU A 177 -17.61 -12.03 26.76
C GLU A 177 -16.20 -12.29 27.33
N GLU A 178 -15.66 -13.50 27.22
CA GLU A 178 -14.30 -13.85 27.69
C GLU A 178 -13.24 -13.69 26.58
N ALA A 179 -13.67 -13.54 25.34
CA ALA A 179 -12.85 -13.30 24.15
C ALA A 179 -11.95 -12.04 24.25
N ASN A 180 -12.25 -11.11 25.16
CA ASN A 180 -11.42 -9.93 25.43
C ASN A 180 -10.20 -10.21 26.33
N LYS A 181 -10.14 -11.37 27.00
CA LYS A 181 -9.01 -11.76 27.87
C LYS A 181 -7.94 -12.59 27.14
N PHE A 182 -8.10 -12.83 25.85
CA PHE A 182 -7.28 -13.77 25.10
C PHE A 182 -6.08 -13.14 24.39
N SER A 183 -4.92 -13.76 24.59
CA SER A 183 -3.61 -13.45 23.99
C SER A 183 -3.51 -13.82 22.50
N LEU A 184 -4.58 -14.31 21.86
CA LEU A 184 -4.55 -14.81 20.48
C LEU A 184 -5.12 -13.83 19.42
N LYS A 185 -5.61 -12.64 19.80
CA LYS A 185 -6.14 -11.65 18.81
C LYS A 185 -5.11 -11.20 17.76
N CYS A 186 -3.83 -11.24 18.12
CA CYS A 186 -2.69 -10.95 17.25
C CYS A 186 -2.35 -12.12 16.29
N VAL A 187 -2.84 -13.32 16.57
CA VAL A 187 -2.48 -14.55 15.85
C VAL A 187 -3.27 -14.68 14.53
N GLY A 188 -4.45 -14.05 14.48
CA GLY A 188 -5.30 -13.93 13.30
C GLY A 188 -6.75 -13.68 13.69
N ASN A 189 -7.65 -13.63 12.70
CA ASN A 189 -9.08 -13.71 12.97
C ASN A 189 -9.38 -15.10 13.55
N TYR A 190 -9.75 -15.15 14.83
CA TYR A 190 -10.21 -16.39 15.44
C TYR A 190 -11.71 -16.54 15.20
N TYR A 191 -12.09 -17.79 14.99
CA TYR A 191 -13.47 -18.17 14.76
C TYR A 191 -14.01 -18.79 16.04
N ASP A 192 -14.92 -18.08 16.70
CA ASP A 192 -15.63 -18.56 17.87
C ASP A 192 -16.91 -19.28 17.40
N ALA A 193 -17.05 -20.53 17.84
CA ALA A 193 -18.31 -21.23 17.76
C ALA A 193 -18.91 -21.26 19.17
N GLY A 194 -20.08 -20.62 19.35
CA GLY A 194 -20.81 -20.68 20.61
C GLY A 194 -21.47 -22.05 20.87
N THR A 195 -21.66 -22.87 19.82
CA THR A 195 -22.24 -24.22 19.90
C THR A 195 -21.51 -25.23 18.98
N PRO A 196 -21.56 -26.54 19.29
CA PRO A 196 -21.00 -27.59 18.44
C PRO A 196 -21.55 -27.63 17.00
N GLU A 197 -22.77 -27.14 16.77
CA GLU A 197 -23.39 -27.08 15.44
C GLU A 197 -22.87 -25.89 14.62
N THR A 198 -22.66 -24.74 15.27
CA THR A 198 -21.97 -23.60 14.63
C THR A 198 -20.52 -23.94 14.30
N PHE A 199 -19.89 -24.82 15.07
CA PHE A 199 -18.49 -25.23 14.92
C PHE A 199 -18.21 -25.92 13.57
N ASP A 200 -19.04 -26.89 13.16
CA ASP A 200 -18.89 -27.57 11.85
C ASP A 200 -18.98 -26.56 10.69
N ARG A 201 -19.97 -25.65 10.74
CA ARG A 201 -20.17 -24.65 9.68
C ARG A 201 -18.97 -23.72 9.54
N VAL A 202 -18.41 -23.25 10.65
CA VAL A 202 -17.31 -22.28 10.58
C VAL A 202 -16.00 -22.95 10.15
N LEU A 203 -15.71 -24.19 10.58
CA LEU A 203 -14.51 -24.89 10.09
C LEU A 203 -14.58 -25.17 8.59
N ARG A 204 -15.75 -25.53 8.05
CA ARG A 204 -15.95 -25.66 6.59
C ARG A 204 -15.59 -24.38 5.86
N VAL A 205 -16.04 -23.23 6.36
CA VAL A 205 -15.69 -21.92 5.79
C VAL A 205 -14.18 -21.68 5.86
N VAL A 206 -13.53 -21.99 6.99
CA VAL A 206 -12.07 -21.84 7.14
C VAL A 206 -11.32 -22.71 6.15
N ILE A 207 -11.75 -23.94 5.93
CA ILE A 207 -11.14 -24.85 4.96
C ILE A 207 -11.41 -24.40 3.54
N GLU A 208 -12.62 -23.94 3.20
CA GLU A 208 -12.89 -23.35 1.89
C GLU A 208 -12.00 -22.13 1.63
N GLN A 209 -11.77 -21.27 2.62
CA GLN A 209 -10.81 -20.16 2.54
C GLN A 209 -9.36 -20.64 2.48
N ALA A 210 -9.05 -21.78 3.10
CA ALA A 210 -7.75 -22.43 2.99
C ALA A 210 -7.56 -23.13 1.64
N LEU A 211 -8.62 -23.43 0.88
CA LEU A 211 -8.52 -24.04 -0.45
C LEU A 211 -8.61 -23.01 -1.58
N ARG A 212 -9.35 -21.92 -1.38
CA ARG A 212 -9.52 -20.87 -2.38
C ARG A 212 -8.50 -19.77 -2.17
N SER A 213 -7.77 -19.42 -3.23
CA SER A 213 -6.92 -18.24 -3.22
C SER A 213 -7.79 -16.99 -3.05
N THR A 214 -7.50 -16.21 -2.02
CA THR A 214 -8.11 -14.88 -1.88
C THR A 214 -7.36 -13.97 -2.83
N THR A 215 -8.04 -13.50 -3.87
CA THR A 215 -7.44 -12.64 -4.89
C THR A 215 -8.10 -11.29 -4.85
N THR A 216 -7.36 -10.24 -5.21
CA THR A 216 -7.84 -8.87 -5.23
C THR A 216 -7.38 -8.17 -6.49
N GLN A 217 -8.29 -7.54 -7.22
CA GLN A 217 -7.96 -6.53 -8.22
C GLN A 217 -8.20 -5.14 -7.64
N LEU A 218 -7.17 -4.30 -7.74
CA LEU A 218 -7.29 -2.88 -7.46
C LEU A 218 -7.56 -2.15 -8.77
N LEU A 219 -8.69 -1.47 -8.87
CA LEU A 219 -9.07 -0.65 -10.02
C LEU A 219 -8.74 0.81 -9.74
N LEU A 220 -7.78 1.36 -10.47
CA LEU A 220 -7.55 2.80 -10.49
C LEU A 220 -8.39 3.44 -11.60
N LEU A 221 -9.42 4.18 -11.18
CA LEU A 221 -10.46 4.70 -12.06
C LEU A 221 -10.10 6.09 -12.59
N THR A 222 -10.27 6.28 -13.89
CA THR A 222 -10.34 7.60 -14.54
C THR A 222 -11.62 8.36 -14.13
N ASP A 223 -11.71 9.63 -14.49
CA ASP A 223 -12.94 10.44 -14.31
C ASP A 223 -14.18 9.81 -14.97
N GLY A 224 -13.98 9.01 -16.03
CA GLY A 224 -15.03 8.27 -16.73
C GLY A 224 -15.37 6.91 -16.11
N SER A 225 -14.91 6.64 -14.89
CA SER A 225 -15.04 5.34 -14.20
C SER A 225 -14.42 4.15 -14.94
N GLN A 226 -13.49 4.39 -15.87
CA GLN A 226 -12.76 3.31 -16.55
C GLN A 226 -11.49 2.95 -15.75
N PRO A 227 -11.23 1.66 -15.50
CA PRO A 227 -10.10 1.20 -14.70
C PRO A 227 -8.80 1.13 -15.52
N THR A 228 -8.38 2.26 -16.06
CA THR A 228 -7.24 2.35 -17.00
C THR A 228 -6.04 3.11 -16.44
N GLU A 229 -6.15 3.71 -15.25
CA GLU A 229 -5.00 4.34 -14.58
C GLU A 229 -4.05 3.26 -14.06
N THR A 230 -2.75 3.52 -14.15
CA THR A 230 -1.70 2.57 -13.78
C THR A 230 -0.40 3.29 -13.42
N ASP A 231 0.63 2.55 -13.03
CA ASP A 231 1.98 3.03 -12.72
C ASP A 231 2.02 4.00 -11.54
N VAL A 232 1.01 3.90 -10.67
CA VAL A 232 0.90 4.65 -9.42
C VAL A 232 1.36 3.76 -8.27
N PRO A 233 2.29 4.21 -7.41
CA PRO A 233 2.60 3.53 -6.15
C PRO A 233 1.36 3.46 -5.26
N VAL A 234 1.13 2.30 -4.66
CA VAL A 234 -0.01 2.04 -3.77
C VAL A 234 0.47 1.41 -2.48
N THR A 235 -0.08 1.86 -1.36
CA THR A 235 0.12 1.24 -0.04
C THR A 235 -1.20 0.79 0.56
N PHE A 236 -1.22 -0.41 1.13
CA PHE A 236 -2.31 -0.95 1.94
C PHE A 236 -1.88 -0.90 3.40
N TYR A 237 -2.61 -0.14 4.21
CA TYR A 237 -2.38 -0.05 5.66
C TYR A 237 -3.41 -0.89 6.40
N ASP A 238 -3.00 -1.59 7.46
CA ASP A 238 -3.94 -2.06 8.49
C ASP A 238 -4.56 -0.83 9.13
N GLN A 239 -5.87 -0.64 8.93
CA GLN A 239 -6.53 0.58 9.37
C GLN A 239 -6.61 0.71 10.89
N ARG A 240 -6.54 -0.40 11.63
CA ARG A 240 -6.60 -0.39 13.09
C ARG A 240 -5.27 0.02 13.71
N THR A 241 -4.16 -0.48 13.17
CA THR A 241 -2.80 -0.23 13.72
C THR A 241 -2.07 0.91 13.03
N GLY A 242 -2.43 1.21 11.78
CA GLY A 242 -1.72 2.17 10.92
C GLY A 242 -0.46 1.60 10.26
N GLU A 243 -0.11 0.32 10.49
CA GLU A 243 1.04 -0.33 9.87
C GLU A 243 0.80 -0.58 8.38
N ASP A 244 1.81 -0.34 7.55
CA ASP A 244 1.85 -0.77 6.16
C ASP A 244 1.93 -2.30 6.08
N ARG A 245 1.15 -2.87 5.16
CA ARG A 245 1.06 -4.32 4.93
C ARG A 245 1.52 -4.71 3.53
N TYR A 246 1.25 -3.86 2.55
CA TYR A 246 1.65 -4.07 1.17
C TYR A 246 2.01 -2.75 0.51
N ASP A 247 3.10 -2.77 -0.26
CA ASP A 247 3.57 -1.66 -1.07
C ASP A 247 3.96 -2.17 -2.46
N PHE A 248 3.37 -1.57 -3.49
CA PHE A 248 3.63 -1.96 -4.86
C PHE A 248 3.32 -0.82 -5.82
N VAL A 249 3.80 -0.93 -7.06
CA VAL A 249 3.36 -0.05 -8.14
C VAL A 249 2.24 -0.77 -8.89
N HIS A 250 1.08 -0.13 -8.99
CA HIS A 250 -0.06 -0.69 -9.72
C HIS A 250 0.31 -0.92 -11.18
N THR A 251 -0.06 -2.08 -11.74
CA THR A 251 0.19 -2.40 -13.15
C THR A 251 -0.99 -3.15 -13.78
N MET A 252 -1.00 -3.21 -15.10
CA MET A 252 -1.95 -3.99 -15.89
C MET A 252 -1.32 -5.31 -16.31
N ASN A 253 -2.12 -6.38 -16.37
CA ASN A 253 -1.66 -7.66 -16.92
C ASN A 253 -1.65 -7.64 -18.46
N LEU A 254 -1.21 -8.74 -19.07
CA LEU A 254 -1.10 -8.89 -20.54
C LEU A 254 -2.43 -8.71 -21.30
N ARG A 255 -3.57 -8.77 -20.62
CA ARG A 255 -4.91 -8.56 -21.21
C ARG A 255 -5.39 -7.11 -21.08
N GLY A 256 -4.59 -6.22 -20.52
CA GLY A 256 -4.93 -4.81 -20.32
C GLY A 256 -5.92 -4.57 -19.17
N VAL A 257 -6.04 -5.50 -18.22
CA VAL A 257 -6.83 -5.33 -17.00
C VAL A 257 -5.90 -5.28 -15.78
N PRO A 258 -6.31 -4.65 -14.67
CA PRO A 258 -5.48 -4.60 -13.46
C PRO A 258 -5.00 -5.97 -13.00
N ASP A 259 -3.76 -6.03 -12.54
CA ASP A 259 -3.17 -7.28 -12.09
C ASP A 259 -3.87 -7.85 -10.84
N THR A 260 -3.75 -9.16 -10.65
CA THR A 260 -4.39 -9.89 -9.55
C THR A 260 -3.42 -10.04 -8.38
N LEU A 261 -3.79 -9.47 -7.25
CA LEU A 261 -2.99 -9.42 -6.03
C LEU A 261 -3.46 -10.47 -5.02
N SER A 262 -2.51 -11.01 -4.25
CA SER A 262 -2.81 -11.83 -3.08
C SER A 262 -2.79 -10.94 -1.84
N ILE A 263 -3.98 -10.57 -1.35
CA ILE A 263 -4.15 -9.69 -0.18
C ILE A 263 -4.78 -10.49 0.95
N ASP A 264 -4.22 -10.41 2.15
CA ASP A 264 -4.72 -11.15 3.31
C ASP A 264 -6.11 -10.61 3.72
N PRO A 265 -7.15 -11.45 3.79
CA PRO A 265 -8.47 -11.03 4.25
C PRO A 265 -8.58 -10.78 5.76
N VAL A 266 -7.51 -10.98 6.53
CA VAL A 266 -7.56 -10.81 7.99
C VAL A 266 -7.79 -9.36 8.41
N PHE A 267 -7.24 -8.40 7.65
CA PHE A 267 -7.25 -6.99 8.04
C PHE A 267 -8.38 -6.20 7.37
N THR A 268 -8.78 -5.11 8.02
CA THR A 268 -9.50 -4.02 7.36
C THR A 268 -8.47 -3.00 6.89
N TYR A 269 -8.51 -2.64 5.61
CA TYR A 269 -7.49 -1.82 4.99
C TYR A 269 -7.91 -0.37 4.76
N ARG A 270 -6.96 0.52 4.99
CA ARG A 270 -6.92 1.84 4.35
C ARG A 270 -5.95 1.77 3.18
N ILE A 271 -6.45 2.00 1.97
CA ILE A 271 -5.67 1.91 0.73
C ILE A 271 -5.38 3.32 0.25
N VAL A 272 -4.11 3.59 -0.07
CA VAL A 272 -3.64 4.88 -0.57
C VAL A 272 -2.97 4.67 -1.91
N ALA A 273 -3.53 5.23 -2.98
CA ALA A 273 -2.82 5.42 -4.24
C ALA A 273 -2.12 6.77 -4.21
N HIS A 274 -0.80 6.77 -4.33
CA HIS A 274 0.08 7.94 -4.17
C HIS A 274 0.11 8.83 -5.41
N THR A 275 -1.08 9.19 -5.90
CA THR A 275 -1.28 10.27 -6.88
C THR A 275 -1.06 11.64 -6.21
N VAL A 276 -1.04 12.73 -6.99
CA VAL A 276 -0.89 14.09 -6.44
C VAL A 276 -2.16 14.91 -6.70
N PRO A 277 -2.98 15.24 -5.67
CA PRO A 277 -2.95 14.73 -4.29
C PRO A 277 -3.32 13.24 -4.18
N PRO A 278 -3.02 12.56 -3.06
CA PRO A 278 -3.26 11.13 -2.92
C PRO A 278 -4.75 10.79 -2.99
N SER A 279 -5.05 9.59 -3.50
CA SER A 279 -6.38 9.00 -3.46
C SER A 279 -6.44 7.96 -2.35
N VAL A 280 -7.44 8.06 -1.48
CA VAL A 280 -7.55 7.23 -0.28
C VAL A 280 -8.91 6.56 -0.24
N LYS A 281 -8.94 5.29 0.14
CA LYS A 281 -10.15 4.56 0.47
C LYS A 281 -9.99 3.87 1.81
N GLU A 282 -10.92 4.11 2.71
CA GLU A 282 -10.95 3.54 4.05
C GLU A 282 -11.98 2.42 4.14
N ASN A 283 -11.86 1.63 5.20
CA ASN A 283 -12.74 0.55 5.60
C ASN A 283 -12.89 -0.54 4.54
N VAL A 284 -11.79 -0.87 3.86
CA VAL A 284 -11.79 -1.89 2.81
C VAL A 284 -11.62 -3.26 3.42
N VAL A 285 -12.66 -4.08 3.34
CA VAL A 285 -12.66 -5.47 3.78
C VAL A 285 -12.46 -6.37 2.57
N ILE A 286 -11.57 -7.35 2.69
CA ILE A 286 -11.34 -8.37 1.66
C ILE A 286 -12.08 -9.64 2.09
N GLU A 287 -12.99 -10.11 1.25
CA GLU A 287 -13.73 -11.35 1.48
C GLU A 287 -12.82 -12.55 1.21
N ALA A 288 -12.58 -13.34 2.25
CA ALA A 288 -11.74 -14.54 2.16
C ALA A 288 -12.31 -15.60 1.21
N GLY A 289 -11.44 -16.26 0.45
CA GLY A 289 -11.78 -17.34 -0.48
C GLY A 289 -12.57 -16.89 -1.70
N ARG A 290 -12.56 -15.58 -2.01
CA ARG A 290 -13.24 -14.97 -3.15
C ARG A 290 -12.30 -14.06 -3.93
N HIS A 291 -12.71 -13.75 -5.15
CA HIS A 291 -12.10 -12.68 -5.93
C HIS A 291 -12.71 -11.35 -5.49
N ASN A 292 -11.85 -10.44 -5.06
CA ASN A 292 -12.22 -9.13 -4.55
C ASN A 292 -11.90 -8.06 -5.59
N VAL A 293 -12.76 -7.06 -5.69
CA VAL A 293 -12.55 -5.91 -6.57
C VAL A 293 -12.66 -4.65 -5.73
N VAL A 294 -11.58 -3.89 -5.67
CA VAL A 294 -11.50 -2.63 -4.94
C VAL A 294 -11.25 -1.53 -5.94
N ALA A 295 -12.05 -0.45 -5.91
CA ALA A 295 -11.85 0.69 -6.80
C ALA A 295 -11.50 1.98 -6.05
N LEU A 296 -10.53 2.74 -6.59
CA LEU A 296 -10.09 4.06 -6.14
C LEU A 296 -10.13 5.04 -7.33
N VAL A 297 -10.55 6.28 -7.10
CA VAL A 297 -10.51 7.33 -8.14
C VAL A 297 -9.07 7.84 -8.28
N ALA A 298 -8.50 7.73 -9.47
CA ALA A 298 -7.10 8.06 -9.73
C ALA A 298 -6.91 8.77 -11.09
N GLY A 299 -7.96 9.39 -11.64
CA GLY A 299 -7.87 10.13 -12.90
C GLY A 299 -6.79 11.21 -12.83
N GLN A 300 -5.86 11.18 -13.79
CA GLN A 300 -4.69 12.07 -13.83
C GLN A 300 -4.53 12.75 -15.18
N GLY A 301 -3.84 13.90 -15.16
CA GLY A 301 -3.33 14.59 -16.33
C GLY A 301 -1.94 15.15 -16.05
N THR A 302 -1.23 15.58 -17.09
CA THR A 302 0.14 16.07 -16.98
C THR A 302 0.15 17.59 -16.94
N LEU A 303 0.73 18.18 -15.89
CA LEU A 303 1.11 19.60 -15.89
C LEU A 303 2.55 19.73 -16.39
N GLU A 304 2.70 20.37 -17.54
CA GLU A 304 4.01 20.63 -18.15
C GLU A 304 4.37 22.11 -17.96
N LEU A 305 5.43 22.37 -17.19
CA LEU A 305 5.90 23.72 -16.92
C LEU A 305 7.08 24.07 -17.82
N LYS A 306 7.03 25.23 -18.49
CA LYS A 306 8.08 25.66 -19.43
C LYS A 306 8.50 27.11 -19.20
N ILE A 307 9.79 27.38 -19.34
CA ILE A 307 10.34 28.73 -19.52
C ILE A 307 10.72 28.87 -20.99
N GLU A 308 10.19 29.90 -21.64
CA GLU A 308 10.50 30.18 -23.05
C GLU A 308 12.01 30.38 -23.27
N GLY A 309 12.59 29.68 -24.25
CA GLY A 309 14.01 29.84 -24.60
C GLY A 309 15.00 29.50 -23.49
N ALA A 310 14.59 28.71 -22.49
CA ALA A 310 15.48 28.21 -21.45
C ALA A 310 16.40 27.11 -21.99
N VAL A 311 17.67 27.18 -21.58
CA VAL A 311 18.66 26.11 -21.73
C VAL A 311 18.87 25.51 -20.34
N THR A 312 19.10 24.20 -20.25
CA THR A 312 19.16 23.36 -19.03
C THR A 312 20.13 23.79 -17.92
N ALA A 313 20.89 24.87 -18.08
CA ALA A 313 21.96 25.31 -17.19
C ALA A 313 21.57 26.39 -16.15
N GLU A 314 20.32 26.85 -16.12
CA GLU A 314 19.87 27.81 -15.11
C GLU A 314 19.35 27.12 -13.83
N LEU A 315 19.57 27.74 -12.67
CA LEU A 315 18.97 27.30 -11.40
C LEU A 315 17.45 27.12 -11.57
N PRO A 316 16.87 26.02 -11.10
CA PRO A 316 15.47 25.72 -11.31
C PRO A 316 14.60 26.74 -10.55
N VAL A 317 13.80 27.50 -11.30
CA VAL A 317 12.70 28.28 -10.73
C VAL A 317 11.62 27.29 -10.30
N ALA A 318 11.12 27.39 -9.06
CA ALA A 318 10.03 26.54 -8.60
C ALA A 318 8.67 27.18 -8.86
N CYS A 319 7.67 26.35 -9.11
CA CYS A 319 6.26 26.68 -9.22
C CYS A 319 5.52 25.97 -8.10
N ILE A 320 4.89 26.75 -7.22
CA ILE A 320 4.01 26.23 -6.19
C ILE A 320 2.68 25.88 -6.83
N VAL A 321 2.26 24.63 -6.67
CA VAL A 321 0.98 24.11 -7.17
C VAL A 321 0.05 23.93 -5.98
N ARG A 322 -1.13 24.57 -6.04
CA ARG A 322 -2.19 24.44 -5.04
C ARG A 322 -3.49 24.04 -5.74
N LYS A 323 -4.34 23.29 -5.05
CA LYS A 323 -5.71 23.09 -5.53
C LYS A 323 -6.47 24.41 -5.43
N GLN A 324 -7.36 24.66 -6.38
CA GLN A 324 -8.05 25.95 -6.49
C GLN A 324 -8.73 26.34 -5.16
N GLY A 325 -8.45 27.55 -4.70
CA GLY A 325 -9.02 28.08 -3.45
C GLY A 325 -8.43 27.51 -2.16
N GLU A 326 -7.46 26.58 -2.23
CA GLU A 326 -6.76 26.05 -1.07
C GLU A 326 -5.41 26.78 -0.87
N SER A 327 -5.04 27.04 0.39
CA SER A 327 -3.74 27.66 0.72
C SER A 327 -2.60 26.65 0.83
N THR A 328 -2.92 25.37 0.95
CA THR A 328 -1.95 24.28 1.14
C THR A 328 -1.17 24.04 -0.15
N THR A 329 0.15 24.11 -0.06
CA THR A 329 1.05 23.70 -1.15
C THR A 329 0.95 22.19 -1.35
N LEU A 330 0.49 21.77 -2.53
CA LEU A 330 0.49 20.36 -2.91
C LEU A 330 1.87 19.91 -3.40
N ASN A 331 2.52 20.76 -4.20
CA ASN A 331 3.85 20.49 -4.74
C ASN A 331 4.60 21.79 -5.03
N ALA A 332 5.93 21.72 -5.03
CA ALA A 332 6.82 22.75 -5.53
C ALA A 332 7.53 22.21 -6.78
N GLN A 333 6.85 22.25 -7.92
CA GLN A 333 7.34 21.68 -9.17
C GLN A 333 8.39 22.59 -9.82
N PRO A 334 9.59 22.09 -10.17
CA PRO A 334 10.55 22.86 -10.93
C PRO A 334 10.02 23.21 -12.33
N MET A 335 10.31 24.43 -12.81
CA MET A 335 10.07 24.78 -14.20
C MET A 335 10.90 23.90 -15.15
N ASN A 336 10.44 23.72 -16.39
CA ASN A 336 11.00 22.81 -17.41
C ASN A 336 10.88 21.32 -17.02
N THR A 337 9.82 20.96 -16.30
CA THR A 337 9.49 19.58 -15.94
C THR A 337 8.03 19.28 -16.22
N SER A 338 7.71 17.98 -16.31
CA SER A 338 6.35 17.47 -16.40
C SER A 338 6.05 16.62 -15.18
N GLN A 339 4.85 16.75 -14.64
CA GLN A 339 4.41 16.00 -13.46
C GLN A 339 2.93 15.61 -13.63
N LEU A 340 2.58 14.40 -13.20
CA LEU A 340 1.19 13.96 -13.12
C LEU A 340 0.53 14.55 -11.87
N TYR A 341 -0.67 15.08 -12.06
CA TYR A 341 -1.58 15.49 -11.00
C TYR A 341 -2.95 14.89 -11.27
N ARG A 342 -3.75 14.74 -10.22
CA ARG A 342 -5.15 14.38 -10.38
C ARG A 342 -5.90 15.44 -11.19
N THR A 343 -6.92 15.01 -11.90
CA THR A 343 -7.82 15.90 -12.62
C THR A 343 -8.46 16.93 -11.68
N GLY A 344 -8.63 18.15 -12.16
CA GLY A 344 -9.14 19.26 -11.36
C GLY A 344 -8.61 20.62 -11.76
N THR A 345 -8.89 21.62 -10.92
CA THR A 345 -8.46 23.01 -11.11
C THR A 345 -7.45 23.39 -10.05
N TYR A 346 -6.38 24.06 -10.48
CA TYR A 346 -5.22 24.39 -9.68
C TYR A 346 -4.83 25.86 -9.84
N ASP A 347 -4.31 26.43 -8.76
CA ASP A 347 -3.72 27.77 -8.76
C ASP A 347 -2.20 27.62 -8.66
N LEU A 348 -1.49 28.25 -9.59
CA LEU A 348 -0.04 28.20 -9.68
C LEU A 348 0.58 29.51 -9.21
N GLU A 349 1.69 29.42 -8.48
CA GLU A 349 2.52 30.58 -8.11
C GLU A 349 3.97 30.28 -8.48
N VAL A 350 4.47 30.92 -9.53
CA VAL A 350 5.86 30.78 -9.95
C VAL A 350 6.74 31.75 -9.17
N LEU A 351 7.81 31.24 -8.57
CA LEU A 351 8.73 31.99 -7.70
C LEU A 351 9.72 32.86 -8.50
N THR A 352 9.20 33.63 -9.44
CA THR A 352 9.90 34.66 -10.21
C THR A 352 9.91 35.99 -9.47
N LEU A 353 10.63 36.98 -10.02
CA LEU A 353 10.49 38.37 -9.62
C LEU A 353 9.90 39.18 -10.78
N PRO A 354 8.78 39.91 -10.60
CA PRO A 354 7.81 39.71 -9.52
C PRO A 354 7.25 38.29 -9.50
N ARG A 355 6.60 37.91 -8.39
CA ARG A 355 5.90 36.63 -8.28
C ARG A 355 4.80 36.57 -9.33
N LEU A 356 4.68 35.44 -10.01
CA LEU A 356 3.70 35.25 -11.06
C LEU A 356 2.62 34.27 -10.59
N SER A 357 1.39 34.75 -10.41
CA SER A 357 0.23 33.90 -10.15
C SER A 357 -0.51 33.56 -11.44
N ILE A 358 -0.83 32.29 -11.63
CA ILE A 358 -1.60 31.77 -12.76
C ILE A 358 -2.78 30.98 -12.17
N PRO A 359 -3.94 31.63 -11.96
CA PRO A 359 -5.09 30.98 -11.35
C PRO A 359 -5.84 30.12 -12.36
N ASN A 360 -6.67 29.21 -11.85
CA ASN A 360 -7.66 28.46 -12.64
C ASN A 360 -7.06 27.55 -13.73
N VAL A 361 -5.89 26.96 -13.51
CA VAL A 361 -5.29 26.00 -14.43
C VAL A 361 -6.03 24.66 -14.34
N VAL A 362 -6.66 24.25 -15.44
CA VAL A 362 -7.45 23.01 -15.50
C VAL A 362 -6.58 21.86 -16.02
N ILE A 363 -6.42 20.82 -15.20
CA ILE A 363 -5.78 19.56 -15.58
C ILE A 363 -6.88 18.56 -15.94
N ARG A 364 -6.84 18.04 -17.17
CA ARG A 364 -7.85 17.12 -17.72
C ARG A 364 -7.28 15.71 -17.82
N GLN A 365 -8.18 14.74 -17.74
CA GLN A 365 -7.90 13.31 -17.86
C GLN A 365 -7.02 13.01 -19.08
N SER A 366 -5.88 12.38 -18.85
CA SER A 366 -4.89 11.92 -19.84
C SER A 366 -4.38 13.01 -20.79
N ALA A 367 -4.61 14.28 -20.48
CA ALA A 367 -4.18 15.41 -21.30
C ALA A 367 -2.91 16.05 -20.74
N VAL A 368 -2.13 16.68 -21.62
CA VAL A 368 -1.03 17.56 -21.22
C VAL A 368 -1.57 18.99 -21.14
N THR A 369 -1.43 19.62 -19.98
CA THR A 369 -1.72 21.03 -19.73
C THR A 369 -0.40 21.80 -19.72
N PRO A 370 -0.02 22.45 -20.84
CA PRO A 370 1.20 23.25 -20.89
C PRO A 370 0.99 24.61 -20.23
N VAL A 371 1.92 25.00 -19.36
CA VAL A 371 2.02 26.35 -18.79
C VAL A 371 3.40 26.89 -19.07
N SER A 372 3.46 27.93 -19.89
CA SER A 372 4.71 28.60 -20.27
C SER A 372 4.78 29.98 -19.64
N ILE A 373 5.98 30.36 -19.21
CA ILE A 373 6.29 31.71 -18.73
C ILE A 373 7.44 32.30 -19.56
N PRO A 374 7.51 33.63 -19.69
CA PRO A 374 8.61 34.25 -20.41
C PRO A 374 9.93 34.10 -19.64
N LYS A 375 11.04 34.09 -20.38
CA LYS A 375 12.37 34.15 -19.79
C LYS A 375 12.57 35.46 -19.03
N SER A 376 13.18 35.39 -17.85
CA SER A 376 13.58 36.61 -17.14
C SER A 376 14.67 37.37 -17.90
N GLY A 377 14.58 38.70 -17.89
CA GLY A 377 15.70 39.58 -18.19
C GLY A 377 16.57 39.80 -16.96
N VAL A 378 17.71 40.46 -17.14
CA VAL A 378 18.62 40.82 -16.05
C VAL A 378 18.67 42.34 -15.92
N LEU A 379 18.34 42.86 -14.74
CA LEU A 379 18.51 44.27 -14.42
C LEU A 379 19.72 44.43 -13.49
N ASN A 380 20.74 45.15 -13.95
CA ASN A 380 21.89 45.57 -13.16
C ASN A 380 21.70 47.03 -12.73
N VAL A 381 21.61 47.24 -11.43
CA VAL A 381 21.51 48.56 -10.80
C VAL A 381 22.87 48.93 -10.24
N ILE A 382 23.48 49.98 -10.79
CA ILE A 382 24.85 50.40 -10.49
C ILE A 382 24.80 51.80 -9.90
N ALA A 383 25.05 51.91 -8.60
CA ALA A 383 25.15 53.18 -7.90
C ALA A 383 26.62 53.54 -7.61
N ASN A 384 26.93 54.82 -7.50
CA ASN A 384 28.28 55.27 -7.12
C ASN A 384 28.64 54.93 -5.67
N VAL A 385 27.64 54.91 -4.77
CA VAL A 385 27.78 54.59 -3.35
C VAL A 385 26.66 53.61 -2.98
N PRO A 386 26.83 52.71 -2.00
CA PRO A 386 25.71 51.93 -1.49
C PRO A 386 24.65 52.80 -0.81
N GLY A 387 23.40 52.36 -0.82
CA GLY A 387 22.30 53.09 -0.18
C GLY A 387 20.96 52.37 -0.27
N PRO A 388 19.97 52.80 0.52
CA PRO A 388 18.63 52.21 0.48
C PRO A 388 17.96 52.47 -0.87
N GLY A 389 17.19 51.49 -1.33
CA GLY A 389 16.33 51.63 -2.50
C GLY A 389 15.52 50.36 -2.73
N ALA A 390 14.58 50.44 -3.67
CA ALA A 390 13.74 49.31 -4.05
C ALA A 390 13.36 49.41 -5.53
N ILE A 391 13.00 48.27 -6.10
CA ILE A 391 12.48 48.11 -7.44
C ILE A 391 10.97 47.88 -7.33
N PHE A 392 10.21 48.63 -8.10
CA PHE A 392 8.76 48.52 -8.21
C PHE A 392 8.39 48.17 -9.65
N GLN A 393 7.39 47.32 -9.83
CA GLN A 393 6.75 47.10 -11.13
C GLN A 393 5.64 48.13 -11.31
N ALA A 394 5.60 48.77 -12.48
CA ALA A 394 4.49 49.64 -12.85
C ALA A 394 3.33 48.81 -13.40
N VAL A 395 2.20 48.78 -12.68
CA VAL A 395 0.97 48.08 -13.07
C VAL A 395 -0.15 49.11 -13.15
N GLY A 396 -0.50 49.52 -14.38
CA GLY A 396 -1.39 50.67 -14.58
C GLY A 396 -0.79 51.95 -13.99
N ASN A 397 -1.49 52.56 -13.04
CA ASN A 397 -1.02 53.76 -12.33
C ASN A 397 -0.38 53.45 -10.97
N GLU A 398 -0.28 52.17 -10.59
CA GLU A 398 0.24 51.75 -9.29
C GLU A 398 1.67 51.19 -9.42
N LEU A 399 2.46 51.41 -8.35
CA LEU A 399 3.78 50.84 -8.19
C LEU A 399 3.70 49.69 -7.18
N VAL A 400 3.89 48.46 -7.67
CA VAL A 400 3.88 47.26 -6.85
C VAL A 400 5.32 46.93 -6.47
N TRP A 401 5.59 46.76 -5.18
CA TRP A 401 6.93 46.38 -4.69
C TRP A 401 7.35 45.01 -5.27
N VAL A 402 8.61 44.92 -5.74
CA VAL A 402 9.19 43.70 -6.31
C VAL A 402 10.29 43.15 -5.41
N VAL A 403 11.30 43.99 -5.12
CA VAL A 403 12.48 43.62 -4.36
C VAL A 403 13.22 44.86 -3.85
N ASP A 404 13.83 44.76 -2.68
CA ASP A 404 14.72 45.79 -2.14
C ASP A 404 16.14 45.67 -2.73
N LEU A 405 16.81 46.81 -2.90
CA LEU A 405 18.24 46.83 -3.15
C LEU A 405 18.99 46.43 -1.87
N ASP A 406 20.08 45.66 -1.98
CA ASP A 406 20.99 45.48 -0.85
C ASP A 406 21.72 46.81 -0.62
N ARG A 407 21.33 47.49 0.45
CA ARG A 407 21.87 48.79 0.86
C ARG A 407 23.38 48.80 1.11
N ARG A 408 24.01 47.63 1.23
CA ARG A 408 25.46 47.46 1.43
C ARG A 408 26.22 47.35 0.11
N LEU A 409 25.52 47.10 -0.99
CA LEU A 409 26.11 46.90 -2.31
C LEU A 409 25.85 48.11 -3.21
N ALA A 410 26.90 48.60 -3.85
CA ALA A 410 26.80 49.59 -4.91
C ALA A 410 26.29 48.98 -6.23
N ARG A 411 26.45 47.66 -6.40
CA ARG A 411 26.02 46.91 -7.59
C ARG A 411 25.03 45.83 -7.16
N ASN A 412 23.79 45.94 -7.65
CA ASN A 412 22.74 44.97 -7.42
C ASN A 412 22.31 44.35 -8.75
N GLN A 413 22.08 43.04 -8.79
CA GLN A 413 21.63 42.33 -9.99
C GLN A 413 20.38 41.52 -9.67
N PHE A 414 19.36 41.66 -10.50
CA PHE A 414 18.10 40.94 -10.35
C PHE A 414 17.67 40.31 -11.67
N LYS A 415 17.18 39.07 -11.61
CA LYS A 415 16.45 38.44 -12.71
C LYS A 415 14.99 38.82 -12.58
N LEU A 416 14.46 39.58 -13.54
CA LEU A 416 13.09 40.08 -13.51
C LEU A 416 12.31 39.59 -14.73
N LEU A 417 11.03 39.26 -14.57
CA LEU A 417 10.13 39.02 -15.69
C LEU A 417 10.02 40.28 -16.57
N PRO A 418 9.70 40.12 -17.87
CA PRO A 418 9.51 41.28 -18.75
C PRO A 418 8.45 42.23 -18.22
N GLY A 419 8.71 43.54 -18.27
CA GLY A 419 7.80 44.55 -17.76
C GLY A 419 8.45 45.92 -17.59
N ASN A 420 7.63 46.89 -17.18
CA ASN A 420 8.09 48.24 -16.86
C ASN A 420 8.31 48.35 -15.35
N TYR A 421 9.46 48.89 -14.97
CA TYR A 421 9.90 48.98 -13.59
C TYR A 421 10.36 50.40 -13.27
N ARG A 422 10.26 50.75 -12.00
CA ARG A 422 10.80 51.98 -11.42
C ARG A 422 11.75 51.61 -10.29
N VAL A 423 12.97 52.14 -10.36
CA VAL A 423 13.95 52.04 -9.30
C VAL A 423 13.96 53.36 -8.53
N VAL A 424 13.74 53.28 -7.23
CA VAL A 424 13.84 54.41 -6.30
C VAL A 424 14.99 54.13 -5.35
N TYR A 425 15.94 55.06 -5.27
CA TYR A 425 17.18 54.88 -4.53
C TYR A 425 17.63 56.20 -3.91
N ARG A 426 18.39 56.14 -2.82
CA ARG A 426 19.06 57.31 -2.25
C ARG A 426 20.46 56.94 -1.76
N PRO A 427 21.51 57.75 -2.03
CA PRO A 427 22.84 57.51 -1.47
C PRO A 427 22.84 57.35 0.05
N GLY A 428 23.55 56.35 0.57
CA GLY A 428 23.51 56.00 2.00
C GLY A 428 23.96 57.11 2.95
N GLY A 429 24.86 57.99 2.49
CA GLY A 429 25.31 59.16 3.24
C GLY A 429 24.35 60.35 3.22
N ALA A 430 23.40 60.39 2.29
CA ALA A 430 22.47 61.51 2.15
C ALA A 430 21.47 61.54 3.31
N LYS A 431 21.17 62.75 3.82
CA LYS A 431 20.26 62.96 4.95
C LYS A 431 18.89 63.55 4.55
N GLU A 432 18.73 63.98 3.31
CA GLU A 432 17.49 64.56 2.80
C GLU A 432 16.85 63.69 1.71
N THR A 433 15.52 63.71 1.63
CA THR A 433 14.76 62.98 0.60
C THR A 433 14.98 63.54 -0.80
N ALA A 434 15.38 64.82 -0.92
CA ALA A 434 15.67 65.46 -2.20
C ALA A 434 16.81 64.78 -2.98
N PHE A 435 17.68 64.02 -2.31
CA PHE A 435 18.73 63.22 -2.95
C PHE A 435 18.25 61.86 -3.48
N SER A 436 16.94 61.62 -3.50
CA SER A 436 16.39 60.39 -4.06
C SER A 436 16.48 60.43 -5.59
N ILE A 437 16.89 59.32 -6.18
CA ILE A 437 17.05 59.12 -7.61
C ILE A 437 15.98 58.13 -8.03
N VAL A 438 15.23 58.51 -9.06
CA VAL A 438 14.15 57.70 -9.63
C VAL A 438 14.49 57.42 -11.09
N LYS A 439 14.53 56.15 -11.47
CA LYS A 439 14.73 55.74 -12.87
C LYS A 439 13.70 54.71 -13.29
N ASP A 440 13.08 54.97 -14.43
CA ASP A 440 12.20 54.02 -15.09
C ASP A 440 13.01 53.17 -16.07
N VAL A 441 12.71 51.87 -16.13
CA VAL A 441 13.40 50.89 -16.97
C VAL A 441 12.43 49.82 -17.45
N THR A 442 12.50 49.48 -18.73
CA THR A 442 11.73 48.38 -19.32
C THR A 442 12.62 47.15 -19.44
N VAL A 443 12.33 46.09 -18.70
CA VAL A 443 13.03 44.80 -18.81
C VAL A 443 12.38 43.97 -19.90
N THR A 444 13.20 43.42 -20.79
CA THR A 444 12.76 42.52 -21.88
C THR A 444 13.32 41.12 -21.68
N SER A 445 12.58 40.11 -22.15
CA SER A 445 12.92 38.69 -22.02
C SER A 445 14.35 38.38 -22.47
N GLY A 446 15.12 37.71 -21.61
CA GLY A 446 16.47 37.22 -21.91
C GLY A 446 17.55 38.29 -22.16
N ARG A 447 17.27 39.59 -21.99
CA ARG A 447 18.26 40.66 -22.17
C ARG A 447 18.76 41.21 -20.84
N ALA A 448 20.01 41.66 -20.82
CA ALA A 448 20.59 42.39 -19.71
C ALA A 448 20.47 43.90 -19.94
N ILE A 449 20.13 44.64 -18.88
CA ILE A 449 19.99 46.09 -18.90
C ILE A 449 20.75 46.65 -17.70
N ASN A 450 21.49 47.73 -17.92
CA ASN A 450 22.24 48.41 -16.89
C ASN A 450 21.61 49.79 -16.66
N ILE A 451 21.39 50.15 -15.40
CA ILE A 451 21.03 51.50 -15.01
C ILE A 451 22.06 52.04 -14.02
N GLU A 452 22.48 53.27 -14.25
CA GLU A 452 23.37 54.01 -13.36
C GLU A 452 22.55 54.95 -12.47
N LEU A 453 22.82 54.96 -11.17
CA LEU A 453 22.12 55.76 -10.16
C LEU A 453 23.02 56.86 -9.58
#